data_AF-A0A3D3B0X5-F1
#
_entry.id   AF-A0A3D3B0X5-F1
#
_cell.length_a   1.000
_cell.length_b   1.000
_cell.length_c   1.000
_cell.angle_alpha   90.00
_cell.angle_beta   90.00
_cell.angle_gamma   90.00
#
_symmetry.space_group_name_H-M   'P 1'
#
loop_
_entity.id
_entity.type
_entity.pdbx_description
1 polymer ?
#
loop_
_entity_poly.entity_id
_entity_poly.type
_entity_poly.pdbx_seq_one_letter_code
_entity_poly.pdbx_strand_id
1 'polypeptide(L)'
;MLNKFREAEAIIPYREQNHREHFHQGDTIRAVLKRLEETPKGPRLILSRGDPLFVKALFKLEVPEIQQQIVEIRAIAREVGSRTKVAVISRDDAIDPVGACVGMRGSRVQAVVNELQGEKIDIIPWSHDIATFVVNALAPAEVAKVVLDEERERIEFVVPDQQLSLAIGRRGQNVRLASQLTGWDIDIMTEAAESERRQAEFTERSATFMEALDVDEVIAQLLASEGFSSVDEVAFVEPSEIASIEGFDENTAAEIQTRAREHLEKIEAELDAKRRALGVADELAEVPGLTTAMLVTLGDKGVKTVEDLADCATDDLVGWNERKDKDTIHHEGMLDGFSLSRQQAEDLILASRVKVGWIEESALAPEPEDGEGEGGTAPDAGTPSGDETTLGAGN
;
A
#
# COMPACT_ATOMS: atom_id res chain seq x y z
N MET A 1 5.64 -49.17 13.66
CA MET A 1 4.16 -49.24 13.63
C MET A 1 3.64 -47.85 13.94
N LEU A 2 3.24 -47.08 12.92
CA LEU A 2 2.48 -45.84 13.11
C LEU A 2 1.11 -46.27 13.61
N ASN A 3 0.92 -46.22 14.92
CA ASN A 3 -0.32 -46.58 15.57
C ASN A 3 -1.47 -45.79 14.95
N LYS A 4 -2.55 -46.50 14.62
CA LYS A 4 -3.87 -45.91 14.36
C LYS A 4 -4.15 -44.85 15.43
N PHE A 5 -4.50 -43.65 14.98
CA PHE A 5 -4.67 -42.44 15.76
C PHE A 5 -5.40 -42.68 17.10
N ARG A 6 -4.86 -42.11 18.18
CA ARG A 6 -5.66 -41.85 19.38
C ARG A 6 -6.86 -40.99 18.96
N GLU A 7 -8.06 -41.38 19.36
CA GLU A 7 -9.23 -40.51 19.29
C GLU A 7 -8.90 -39.24 20.09
N ALA A 8 -8.86 -38.10 19.40
CA ALA A 8 -8.62 -36.80 19.99
C ALA A 8 -9.87 -35.95 19.81
N GLU A 9 -10.36 -35.37 20.88
CA GLU A 9 -11.52 -34.49 20.84
C GLU A 9 -11.12 -33.10 20.36
N ALA A 10 -11.93 -32.53 19.47
CA ALA A 10 -11.74 -31.20 18.94
C ALA A 10 -13.06 -30.43 18.97
N ILE A 11 -12.97 -29.11 19.01
CA ILE A 11 -14.14 -28.23 18.91
C ILE A 11 -13.99 -27.28 17.74
N ILE A 12 -15.11 -26.96 17.07
CA ILE A 12 -15.22 -25.80 16.19
C ILE A 12 -16.03 -24.75 16.94
N PRO A 13 -15.41 -23.68 17.48
CA PRO A 13 -16.15 -22.59 18.13
C PRO A 13 -17.15 -21.94 17.15
N TYR A 14 -18.27 -21.39 17.66
CA TYR A 14 -19.30 -20.77 16.82
C TYR A 14 -18.73 -19.70 15.85
N ARG A 15 -17.80 -18.87 16.33
CA ARG A 15 -17.11 -17.85 15.51
C ARG A 15 -16.26 -18.41 14.37
N GLU A 16 -15.89 -19.69 14.44
CA GLU A 16 -15.08 -20.41 13.46
C GLU A 16 -15.94 -21.33 12.56
N GLN A 17 -17.26 -21.28 12.73
CA GLN A 17 -18.23 -21.99 11.89
C GLN A 17 -18.75 -21.07 10.79
N ASN A 18 -19.24 -21.68 9.70
CA ASN A 18 -20.10 -20.98 8.76
C ASN A 18 -21.53 -20.99 9.29
N HIS A 19 -22.13 -19.82 9.47
CA HIS A 19 -23.49 -19.68 10.03
C HIS A 19 -24.59 -20.37 9.22
N ARG A 20 -24.32 -20.75 7.96
CA ARG A 20 -25.26 -21.48 7.11
C ARG A 20 -25.16 -23.00 7.26
N GLU A 21 -24.13 -23.49 7.96
CA GLU A 21 -23.93 -24.91 8.18
C GLU A 21 -24.73 -25.40 9.39
N HIS A 22 -25.40 -26.54 9.23
CA HIS A 22 -26.07 -27.24 10.31
C HIS A 22 -25.60 -28.69 10.31
N PHE A 23 -24.87 -29.07 11.35
CA PHE A 23 -24.34 -30.41 11.52
C PHE A 23 -25.13 -31.18 12.57
N HIS A 24 -25.33 -32.46 12.33
CA HIS A 24 -25.96 -33.40 13.24
C HIS A 24 -24.95 -34.40 13.78
N GLN A 25 -25.29 -35.05 14.89
CA GLN A 25 -24.46 -36.10 15.44
C GLN A 25 -24.34 -37.27 14.44
N GLY A 26 -23.10 -37.67 14.14
CA GLY A 26 -22.79 -38.71 13.16
C GLY A 26 -22.34 -38.18 11.80
N ASP A 27 -22.48 -36.88 11.54
CA ASP A 27 -21.98 -36.27 10.32
C ASP A 27 -20.46 -36.28 10.27
N THR A 28 -19.90 -36.57 9.09
CA THR A 28 -18.47 -36.41 8.85
C THR A 28 -18.20 -34.97 8.44
N ILE A 29 -17.33 -34.28 9.18
CA ILE A 29 -17.03 -32.87 8.97
C ILE A 29 -15.54 -32.73 8.68
N ARG A 30 -15.20 -31.91 7.69
CA ARG A 30 -13.82 -31.48 7.41
C ARG A 30 -13.59 -30.09 8.00
N ALA A 31 -12.41 -29.83 8.52
CA ALA A 31 -12.01 -28.52 9.02
C ALA A 31 -10.49 -28.43 9.04
N VAL A 32 -9.94 -27.22 9.14
CA VAL A 32 -8.51 -27.03 9.43
C VAL A 32 -8.28 -26.91 10.92
N LEU A 33 -7.14 -27.40 11.40
CA LEU A 33 -6.66 -27.13 12.75
C LEU A 33 -6.17 -25.67 12.79
N LYS A 34 -6.87 -24.80 13.52
CA LYS A 34 -6.54 -23.39 13.63
C LYS A 34 -5.48 -23.13 14.71
N ARG A 35 -5.68 -23.73 15.89
CA ARG A 35 -4.73 -23.61 17.00
C ARG A 35 -4.92 -24.70 18.04
N LEU A 36 -3.91 -24.87 18.88
CA LEU A 36 -3.96 -25.65 20.11
C LEU A 36 -4.17 -24.71 21.29
N GLU A 37 -5.12 -25.01 22.17
CA GLU A 37 -5.28 -24.30 23.44
C GLU A 37 -4.87 -25.21 24.59
N GLU A 38 -3.89 -24.79 25.39
CA GLU A 38 -3.57 -25.48 26.63
C GLU A 38 -4.60 -25.12 27.69
N THR A 39 -5.25 -26.14 28.27
CA THR A 39 -6.19 -25.96 29.36
C THR A 39 -5.73 -26.77 30.58
N PRO A 40 -6.19 -26.46 31.81
CA PRO A 40 -5.89 -27.26 32.98
C PRO A 40 -6.30 -28.75 32.87
N LYS A 41 -7.20 -29.07 31.93
CA LYS A 41 -7.68 -30.43 31.65
C LYS A 41 -6.93 -31.11 30.50
N GLY A 42 -5.94 -30.44 29.90
CA GLY A 42 -5.17 -30.92 28.76
C GLY A 42 -5.31 -30.02 27.52
N PRO A 43 -4.56 -30.34 26.45
CA PRO A 43 -4.60 -29.58 25.21
C PRO A 43 -5.94 -29.79 24.48
N ARG A 44 -6.51 -28.70 23.98
CA ARG A 44 -7.76 -28.69 23.23
C ARG A 44 -7.49 -28.28 21.79
N LEU A 45 -7.96 -29.09 20.85
CA LEU A 45 -7.85 -28.81 19.42
C LEU A 45 -8.97 -27.86 18.99
N ILE A 46 -8.60 -26.68 18.51
CA ILE A 46 -9.54 -25.70 17.95
C ILE A 46 -9.49 -25.81 16.43
N LEU A 47 -10.60 -26.26 15.85
CA LEU A 47 -10.78 -26.37 14.41
C LEU A 47 -11.51 -25.14 13.88
N SER A 48 -11.35 -24.87 12.58
CA SER A 48 -12.08 -23.81 11.88
C SER A 48 -12.52 -24.24 10.50
N ARG A 49 -13.75 -23.84 10.16
CA ARG A 49 -14.31 -23.86 8.80
C ARG A 49 -14.48 -22.45 8.24
N GLY A 50 -14.42 -21.41 9.08
CA GLY A 50 -14.44 -20.01 8.68
C GLY A 50 -13.08 -19.46 8.23
N ASP A 51 -11.98 -20.10 8.61
CA ASP A 51 -10.64 -19.63 8.27
C ASP A 51 -10.34 -19.74 6.75
N PRO A 52 -9.68 -18.75 6.11
CA PRO A 52 -9.24 -18.85 4.71
C PRO A 52 -8.36 -20.08 4.42
N LEU A 53 -7.61 -20.58 5.42
CA LEU A 53 -6.84 -21.81 5.29
C LEU A 53 -7.69 -23.03 4.95
N PHE A 54 -8.97 -23.04 5.35
CA PHE A 54 -9.88 -24.13 4.98
C PHE A 54 -10.09 -24.18 3.48
N VAL A 55 -10.31 -23.02 2.84
CA VAL A 55 -10.46 -22.93 1.38
C VAL A 55 -9.18 -23.39 0.68
N LYS A 56 -8.01 -22.93 1.14
CA LYS A 56 -6.71 -23.37 0.62
C LYS A 56 -6.54 -24.90 0.70
N ALA A 57 -6.93 -25.50 1.83
CA ALA A 57 -6.84 -26.95 2.03
C ALA A 57 -7.80 -27.72 1.12
N LEU A 58 -9.03 -27.23 0.91
CA LEU A 58 -9.99 -27.85 0.00
C LEU A 58 -9.49 -27.82 -1.45
N PHE A 59 -8.99 -26.68 -1.92
CA PHE A 59 -8.39 -26.58 -3.25
C PHE A 59 -7.17 -27.50 -3.40
N LYS A 60 -6.32 -27.63 -2.38
CA LYS A 60 -5.18 -28.56 -2.42
C LYS A 60 -5.62 -30.04 -2.53
N LEU A 61 -6.77 -30.41 -1.98
CA LEU A 61 -7.33 -31.76 -2.11
C LEU A 61 -8.00 -31.98 -3.48
N GLU A 62 -8.63 -30.95 -4.03
CA GLU A 62 -9.41 -31.04 -5.26
C GLU A 62 -8.57 -30.83 -6.54
N VAL A 63 -7.47 -30.08 -6.45
CA VAL A 63 -6.65 -29.67 -7.60
C VAL A 63 -5.25 -30.31 -7.51
N PRO A 64 -4.95 -31.35 -8.33
CA PRO A 64 -3.65 -32.02 -8.35
C PRO A 64 -2.47 -31.08 -8.59
N GLU A 65 -2.64 -30.07 -9.44
CA GLU A 65 -1.63 -29.08 -9.80
C GLU A 65 -1.20 -28.24 -8.59
N ILE A 66 -2.13 -27.97 -7.65
CA ILE A 66 -1.81 -27.31 -6.37
C ILE A 66 -1.09 -28.27 -5.42
N GLN A 67 -1.49 -29.54 -5.40
CA GLN A 67 -0.82 -30.56 -4.59
C GLN A 67 0.64 -30.76 -5.02
N GLN A 68 0.90 -30.69 -6.33
CA GLN A 68 2.23 -30.80 -6.95
C GLN A 68 3.02 -29.47 -6.94
N GLN A 69 2.45 -28.40 -6.37
CA GLN A 69 3.06 -27.07 -6.32
C GLN A 69 3.36 -26.44 -7.69
N ILE A 70 2.67 -26.89 -8.74
CA ILE A 70 2.71 -26.28 -10.07
C ILE A 70 1.88 -25.00 -10.06
N VAL A 71 0.68 -25.06 -9.49
CA VAL A 71 -0.18 -23.91 -9.25
C VAL A 71 -0.11 -23.53 -7.78
N GLU A 72 0.04 -22.23 -7.51
CA GLU A 72 0.15 -21.69 -6.16
C GLU A 72 -1.00 -20.72 -5.87
N ILE A 73 -1.65 -20.89 -4.71
CA ILE A 73 -2.60 -19.91 -4.19
C ILE A 73 -1.81 -18.84 -3.41
N ARG A 74 -1.73 -17.63 -3.98
CA ARG A 74 -0.99 -16.48 -3.44
C ARG A 74 -1.76 -15.76 -2.35
N ALA A 75 -3.04 -15.49 -2.58
CA ALA A 75 -3.88 -14.74 -1.64
C ALA A 75 -5.32 -15.29 -1.62
N ILE A 76 -5.98 -15.13 -0.47
CA ILE A 76 -7.40 -15.47 -0.29
C ILE A 76 -8.06 -14.37 0.53
N ALA A 77 -9.10 -13.76 -0.03
CA ALA A 77 -10.00 -12.86 0.70
C ALA A 77 -11.37 -13.54 0.82
N ARG A 78 -11.88 -13.65 2.05
CA ARG A 78 -13.04 -14.51 2.35
C ARG A 78 -14.05 -13.84 3.26
N GLU A 79 -15.29 -13.77 2.80
CA GLU A 79 -16.46 -13.54 3.62
C GLU A 79 -17.25 -14.86 3.78
N VAL A 80 -17.06 -15.50 4.93
CA VAL A 80 -17.52 -16.86 5.24
C VAL A 80 -19.01 -17.05 4.93
N GLY A 81 -19.30 -18.11 4.17
CA GLY A 81 -20.66 -18.49 3.78
C GLY A 81 -21.29 -17.57 2.74
N SER A 82 -20.58 -16.56 2.24
CA SER A 82 -21.06 -15.66 1.19
C SER A 82 -20.22 -15.74 -0.07
N ARG A 83 -18.98 -15.22 -0.01
CA ARG A 83 -18.13 -15.08 -1.19
C ARG A 83 -16.65 -15.08 -0.82
N THR A 84 -15.84 -15.72 -1.65
CA THR A 84 -14.39 -15.80 -1.50
C THR A 84 -13.71 -15.52 -2.82
N LYS A 85 -12.69 -14.67 -2.80
CA LYS A 85 -11.77 -14.43 -3.91
C LYS A 85 -10.47 -15.19 -3.64
N VAL A 86 -9.98 -15.93 -4.63
CA VAL A 86 -8.76 -16.73 -4.55
C VAL A 86 -7.82 -16.32 -5.68
N ALA A 87 -6.66 -15.78 -5.35
CA ALA A 87 -5.64 -15.40 -6.32
C ALA A 87 -4.67 -16.56 -6.56
N VAL A 88 -4.50 -16.96 -7.82
CA VAL A 88 -3.68 -18.11 -8.22
C VAL A 88 -2.67 -17.74 -9.30
N ILE A 89 -1.47 -18.32 -9.22
CA ILE A 89 -0.43 -18.22 -10.25
C ILE A 89 0.09 -19.62 -10.59
N SER A 90 0.53 -19.82 -11.82
CA SER A 90 1.25 -21.03 -12.22
C SER A 90 2.76 -20.77 -12.22
N ARG A 91 3.55 -21.76 -11.80
CA ARG A 91 5.01 -21.77 -11.98
C ARG A 91 5.43 -22.28 -13.36
N ASP A 92 4.48 -22.83 -14.11
CA ASP A 92 4.66 -23.32 -15.47
C ASP A 92 3.72 -22.53 -16.40
N ASP A 93 4.31 -21.77 -17.34
CA ASP A 93 3.59 -20.93 -18.29
C ASP A 93 2.70 -21.73 -19.24
N ALA A 94 2.93 -23.04 -19.40
CA ALA A 94 2.09 -23.92 -20.20
C ALA A 94 0.75 -24.28 -19.51
N ILE A 95 0.62 -23.97 -18.22
CA ILE A 95 -0.54 -24.35 -17.41
C ILE A 95 -1.31 -23.10 -16.98
N ASP A 96 -2.56 -23.00 -17.43
CA ASP A 96 -3.48 -21.97 -16.96
C ASP A 96 -3.90 -22.26 -15.49
N PRO A 97 -3.52 -21.40 -14.52
CA PRO A 97 -3.84 -21.62 -13.12
C PRO A 97 -5.34 -21.50 -12.82
N VAL A 98 -6.08 -20.67 -13.57
CA VAL A 98 -7.52 -20.50 -13.38
C VAL A 98 -8.25 -21.74 -13.88
N GLY A 99 -7.96 -22.19 -15.11
CA GLY A 99 -8.50 -23.43 -15.67
C GLY A 99 -8.16 -24.67 -14.83
N ALA A 100 -6.94 -24.72 -14.27
CA ALA A 100 -6.55 -25.76 -13.31
C ALA A 100 -7.43 -25.74 -12.04
N CYS A 101 -7.81 -24.59 -11.51
CA CYS A 101 -8.66 -24.55 -10.32
C CYS A 101 -10.15 -24.77 -10.63
N VAL A 102 -10.62 -24.34 -11.80
CA VAL A 102 -12.02 -24.45 -12.23
C VAL A 102 -12.36 -25.90 -12.63
N GLY A 103 -11.49 -26.55 -13.42
CA GLY A 103 -11.73 -27.88 -13.97
C GLY A 103 -12.80 -27.90 -15.08
N MET A 104 -13.07 -29.09 -15.60
CA MET A 104 -14.02 -29.28 -16.71
C MET A 104 -15.42 -28.75 -16.33
N ARG A 105 -15.86 -27.68 -16.99
CA ARG A 105 -17.14 -26.99 -16.71
C ARG A 105 -17.31 -26.59 -15.23
N GLY A 106 -16.21 -26.25 -14.55
CA GLY A 106 -16.28 -25.83 -13.14
C GLY A 106 -16.42 -26.96 -12.13
N SER A 107 -16.19 -28.22 -12.53
CA SER A 107 -16.42 -29.37 -11.65
C SER A 107 -15.62 -29.30 -10.34
N ARG A 108 -14.36 -28.83 -10.40
CA ARG A 108 -13.46 -28.77 -9.24
C ARG A 108 -13.87 -27.64 -8.29
N VAL A 109 -14.02 -26.42 -8.80
CA VAL A 109 -14.48 -25.29 -7.99
C VAL A 109 -15.88 -25.56 -7.40
N GLN A 110 -16.77 -26.24 -8.13
CA GLN A 110 -18.10 -26.56 -7.63
C GLN A 110 -18.05 -27.59 -6.48
N ALA A 111 -17.11 -28.54 -6.49
CA ALA A 111 -16.90 -29.45 -5.36
C ALA A 111 -16.53 -28.68 -4.07
N VAL A 112 -15.64 -27.69 -4.19
CA VAL A 112 -15.26 -26.80 -3.08
C VAL A 112 -16.45 -25.93 -2.64
N VAL A 113 -17.19 -25.32 -3.56
CA VAL A 113 -18.40 -24.52 -3.28
C VAL A 113 -19.45 -25.35 -2.53
N ASN A 114 -19.63 -26.62 -2.92
CA ASN A 114 -20.57 -27.52 -2.27
C ASN A 114 -20.14 -27.86 -0.83
N GLU A 115 -18.84 -28.11 -0.61
CA GLU A 115 -18.29 -28.34 0.74
C GLU A 115 -18.47 -27.12 1.65
N LEU A 116 -18.48 -25.90 1.08
CA LEU A 116 -18.70 -24.63 1.79
C LEU A 116 -20.18 -24.19 1.86
N GLN A 117 -21.13 -25.08 1.55
CA GLN A 117 -22.57 -24.80 1.55
C GLN A 117 -22.99 -23.63 0.66
N GLY A 118 -22.45 -23.56 -0.56
CA GLY A 118 -22.86 -22.59 -1.57
C GLY A 118 -22.19 -21.21 -1.44
N GLU A 119 -21.09 -21.11 -0.69
CA GLU A 119 -20.21 -19.94 -0.72
C GLU A 119 -19.70 -19.72 -2.15
N LYS A 120 -19.91 -18.54 -2.74
CA LYS A 120 -19.46 -18.25 -4.11
C LYS A 120 -17.94 -18.08 -4.14
N ILE A 121 -17.26 -18.65 -5.14
CA ILE A 121 -15.81 -18.55 -5.25
C ILE A 121 -15.46 -17.92 -6.60
N ASP A 122 -14.70 -16.82 -6.55
CA ASP A 122 -14.04 -16.24 -7.73
C ASP A 122 -12.57 -16.64 -7.72
N ILE A 123 -12.10 -17.25 -8.81
CA ILE A 123 -10.70 -17.61 -9.00
C ILE A 123 -10.10 -16.57 -9.95
N ILE A 124 -9.05 -15.92 -9.49
CA ILE A 124 -8.47 -14.73 -10.13
C ILE A 124 -7.01 -15.02 -10.45
N PRO A 125 -6.53 -14.73 -11.68
CA PRO A 125 -5.12 -14.82 -12.00
C PRO A 125 -4.34 -13.74 -11.24
N TRP A 126 -3.37 -14.18 -10.45
CA TRP A 126 -2.46 -13.29 -9.75
C TRP A 126 -1.39 -12.77 -10.72
N SER A 127 -1.03 -11.49 -10.60
CA SER A 127 0.01 -10.85 -11.43
C SER A 127 1.01 -10.13 -10.51
N HIS A 128 2.27 -10.05 -10.96
CA HIS A 128 3.28 -9.21 -10.31
C HIS A 128 3.03 -7.72 -10.59
N ASP A 129 2.43 -7.40 -11.73
CA ASP A 129 1.94 -6.05 -12.01
C ASP A 129 0.66 -5.79 -11.22
N ILE A 130 0.73 -4.82 -10.30
CA ILE A 130 -0.34 -4.51 -9.37
C ILE A 130 -1.60 -4.01 -10.09
N ALA A 131 -1.43 -3.19 -11.13
CA ALA A 131 -2.56 -2.65 -11.89
C ALA A 131 -3.37 -3.79 -12.53
N THR A 132 -2.68 -4.71 -13.22
CA THR A 132 -3.30 -5.93 -13.76
C THR A 132 -3.94 -6.78 -12.67
N PHE A 133 -3.26 -6.98 -11.53
CA PHE A 133 -3.78 -7.82 -10.45
C PHE A 133 -5.07 -7.26 -9.84
N VAL A 134 -5.14 -5.95 -9.62
CA VAL A 134 -6.32 -5.32 -9.02
C VAL A 134 -7.49 -5.25 -10.00
N VAL A 135 -7.24 -5.00 -11.29
CA VAL A 135 -8.27 -5.13 -12.34
C VAL A 135 -8.86 -6.54 -12.34
N ASN A 136 -8.02 -7.57 -12.29
CA ASN A 136 -8.48 -8.95 -12.20
C ASN A 136 -9.26 -9.23 -10.91
N ALA A 137 -8.90 -8.59 -9.80
CA ALA A 137 -9.59 -8.74 -8.51
C ALA A 137 -11.01 -8.12 -8.52
N LEU A 138 -11.23 -7.05 -9.28
CA LEU A 138 -12.53 -6.40 -9.44
C LEU A 138 -13.51 -7.15 -10.34
N ALA A 139 -13.04 -8.17 -11.08
CA ALA A 139 -13.89 -9.01 -11.90
C ALA A 139 -15.12 -9.50 -11.11
N PRO A 140 -16.33 -9.45 -11.71
CA PRO A 140 -16.62 -9.35 -13.15
C PRO A 140 -16.84 -7.93 -13.69
N ALA A 141 -16.61 -6.87 -12.93
CA ALA A 141 -16.82 -5.51 -13.41
C ALA A 141 -15.73 -5.09 -14.40
N GLU A 142 -16.15 -4.46 -15.50
CA GLU A 142 -15.24 -3.88 -16.49
C GLU A 142 -14.81 -2.48 -16.07
N VAL A 143 -13.52 -2.19 -16.22
CA VAL A 143 -12.88 -0.94 -15.82
C VAL A 143 -12.54 -0.14 -17.07
N ALA A 144 -12.81 1.18 -17.05
CA ALA A 144 -12.47 2.08 -18.14
C ALA A 144 -11.06 2.69 -17.97
N LYS A 145 -10.72 3.14 -16.75
CA LYS A 145 -9.42 3.75 -16.44
C LYS A 145 -8.98 3.36 -15.02
N VAL A 146 -7.66 3.23 -14.84
CA VAL A 146 -7.01 2.97 -13.55
C VAL A 146 -6.04 4.11 -13.28
N VAL A 147 -6.08 4.68 -12.08
CA VAL A 147 -5.11 5.65 -11.59
C VAL A 147 -4.47 5.05 -10.34
N LEU A 148 -3.15 4.92 -10.36
CA LEU A 148 -2.37 4.35 -9.28
C LEU A 148 -1.69 5.47 -8.49
N ASP A 149 -1.85 5.44 -7.17
CA ASP A 149 -1.11 6.27 -6.22
C ASP A 149 -0.22 5.33 -5.39
N GLU A 150 1.04 5.22 -5.78
CA GLU A 150 2.00 4.30 -5.15
C GLU A 150 2.39 4.75 -3.75
N GLU A 151 2.41 6.06 -3.48
CA GLU A 151 2.80 6.60 -2.18
C GLU A 151 1.77 6.28 -1.09
N ARG A 152 0.48 6.25 -1.46
CA ARG A 152 -0.63 6.04 -0.52
C ARG A 152 -1.20 4.62 -0.56
N GLU A 153 -0.59 3.70 -1.30
CA GLU A 153 -1.11 2.35 -1.56
C GLU A 153 -2.60 2.35 -1.97
N ARG A 154 -3.00 3.34 -2.77
CA ARG A 154 -4.39 3.58 -3.18
C ARG A 154 -4.53 3.49 -4.69
N ILE A 155 -5.62 2.86 -5.12
CA ILE A 155 -5.96 2.72 -6.54
C ILE A 155 -7.36 3.25 -6.79
N GLU A 156 -7.48 4.18 -7.74
CA GLU A 156 -8.75 4.72 -8.18
C GLU A 156 -9.17 4.07 -9.50
N PHE A 157 -10.38 3.53 -9.51
CA PHE A 157 -11.00 2.92 -10.67
C PHE A 157 -12.10 3.80 -11.21
N VAL A 158 -12.03 4.10 -12.50
CA VAL A 158 -13.12 4.73 -13.25
C VAL A 158 -13.86 3.63 -13.99
N VAL A 159 -15.15 3.51 -13.73
CA VAL A 159 -16.02 2.52 -14.36
C VAL A 159 -17.21 3.20 -15.07
N PRO A 160 -17.77 2.59 -16.11
CA PRO A 160 -19.03 3.05 -16.67
C PRO A 160 -20.15 3.01 -15.62
N ASP A 161 -21.13 3.92 -15.71
CA ASP A 161 -22.23 4.02 -14.73
C ASP A 161 -22.99 2.69 -14.56
N GLN A 162 -23.13 1.90 -15.64
CA GLN A 162 -23.81 0.61 -15.58
C GLN A 162 -23.03 -0.45 -14.79
N GLN A 163 -21.69 -0.30 -14.70
CA GLN A 163 -20.79 -1.21 -14.00
C GLN A 163 -20.56 -0.83 -12.54
N LEU A 164 -20.84 0.42 -12.13
CA LEU A 164 -20.60 0.90 -10.75
C LEU A 164 -21.19 -0.02 -9.67
N SER A 165 -22.45 -0.41 -9.83
CA SER A 165 -23.14 -1.29 -8.87
C SER A 165 -22.49 -2.69 -8.80
N LEU A 166 -22.00 -3.20 -9.94
CA LEU A 166 -21.32 -4.48 -10.01
C LEU A 166 -19.92 -4.43 -9.37
N ALA A 167 -19.18 -3.34 -9.65
CA ALA A 167 -17.84 -3.10 -9.16
C ALA A 167 -17.81 -2.96 -7.63
N ILE A 168 -18.73 -2.18 -7.05
CA ILE A 168 -18.91 -2.07 -5.60
C ILE A 168 -19.43 -3.40 -5.03
N GLY A 169 -20.42 -3.99 -5.69
CA GLY A 169 -21.12 -5.19 -5.23
C GLY A 169 -22.07 -4.92 -4.06
N ARG A 170 -22.83 -5.95 -3.66
CA ARG A 170 -23.84 -5.84 -2.59
C ARG A 170 -23.16 -5.42 -1.27
N ARG A 171 -23.50 -4.24 -0.75
CA ARG A 171 -22.91 -3.67 0.48
C ARG A 171 -21.37 -3.53 0.41
N GLY A 172 -20.82 -3.23 -0.76
CA GLY A 172 -19.38 -3.08 -0.95
C GLY A 172 -18.61 -4.41 -0.88
N GLN A 173 -19.29 -5.55 -0.95
CA GLN A 173 -18.62 -6.86 -0.79
C GLN A 173 -17.55 -7.11 -1.86
N ASN A 174 -17.75 -6.67 -3.11
CA ASN A 174 -16.78 -6.95 -4.17
C ASN A 174 -15.51 -6.13 -3.99
N VAL A 175 -15.65 -4.81 -3.80
CA VAL A 175 -14.52 -3.91 -3.56
C VAL A 175 -13.76 -4.26 -2.27
N ARG A 176 -14.47 -4.62 -1.18
CA ARG A 176 -13.83 -5.04 0.07
C ARG A 176 -13.02 -6.33 -0.09
N LEU A 177 -13.57 -7.32 -0.78
CA LEU A 177 -12.86 -8.56 -1.05
C LEU A 177 -11.67 -8.34 -1.99
N ALA A 178 -11.78 -7.44 -2.98
CA ALA A 178 -10.68 -7.09 -3.86
C ALA A 178 -9.56 -6.40 -3.08
N SER A 179 -9.88 -5.38 -2.26
CA SER A 179 -8.93 -4.67 -1.40
C SER A 179 -8.22 -5.61 -0.42
N GLN A 180 -8.96 -6.51 0.24
CA GLN A 180 -8.35 -7.54 1.10
C GLN A 180 -7.46 -8.54 0.35
N LEU A 181 -7.76 -8.81 -0.92
CA LEU A 181 -7.00 -9.76 -1.73
C LEU A 181 -5.68 -9.16 -2.23
N THR A 182 -5.71 -7.88 -2.62
CA THR A 182 -4.57 -7.16 -3.18
C THR A 182 -3.71 -6.49 -2.12
N GLY A 183 -4.31 -6.13 -0.98
CA GLY A 183 -3.67 -5.33 0.07
C GLY A 183 -3.77 -3.82 -0.15
N TRP A 184 -4.39 -3.37 -1.24
CA TRP A 184 -4.48 -1.96 -1.62
C TRP A 184 -5.86 -1.39 -1.29
N ASP A 185 -5.93 -0.08 -1.00
CA ASP A 185 -7.22 0.60 -0.91
C ASP A 185 -7.76 0.87 -2.31
N ILE A 186 -9.04 0.57 -2.52
CA ILE A 186 -9.67 0.60 -3.83
C ILE A 186 -10.85 1.56 -3.78
N ASP A 187 -10.73 2.66 -4.51
CA ASP A 187 -11.82 3.60 -4.73
C ASP A 187 -12.42 3.41 -6.13
N ILE A 188 -13.74 3.56 -6.25
CA ILE A 188 -14.47 3.33 -7.50
C ILE A 188 -15.39 4.52 -7.75
N MET A 189 -15.20 5.17 -8.89
CA MET A 189 -16.01 6.30 -9.33
C MET A 189 -16.46 6.12 -10.78
N THR A 190 -17.43 6.92 -11.19
CA THR A 190 -17.91 6.92 -12.58
C THR A 190 -17.12 7.90 -13.43
N GLU A 191 -17.18 7.72 -14.76
CA GLU A 191 -16.56 8.67 -15.70
C GLU A 191 -17.09 10.10 -15.50
N ALA A 192 -18.38 10.25 -15.21
CA ALA A 192 -18.98 11.54 -14.91
C ALA A 192 -18.41 12.14 -13.61
N ALA A 193 -18.31 11.35 -12.54
CA ALA A 193 -17.77 11.82 -11.26
C ALA A 193 -16.29 12.20 -11.39
N GLU A 194 -15.50 11.44 -12.15
CA GLU A 194 -14.09 11.74 -12.38
C GLU A 194 -13.91 12.98 -13.27
N SER A 195 -14.79 13.19 -14.26
CA SER A 195 -14.83 14.43 -15.04
C SER A 195 -15.22 15.65 -14.20
N GLU A 196 -16.21 15.53 -13.32
CA GLU A 196 -16.61 16.59 -12.38
C GLU A 196 -15.48 16.93 -11.42
N ARG A 197 -14.78 15.92 -10.87
CA ARG A 197 -13.62 16.12 -10.01
C ARG A 197 -12.52 16.87 -10.73
N ARG A 198 -12.15 16.44 -11.95
CA ARG A 198 -11.14 17.12 -12.76
C ARG A 198 -11.50 18.58 -13.06
N GLN A 199 -12.78 18.85 -13.35
CA GLN A 199 -13.24 20.22 -13.58
C GLN A 199 -13.16 21.07 -12.30
N ALA A 200 -13.52 20.51 -11.15
CA ALA A 200 -13.40 21.18 -9.86
C ALA A 200 -11.93 21.49 -9.52
N GLU A 201 -11.04 20.50 -9.65
CA GLU A 201 -9.59 20.66 -9.46
C GLU A 201 -9.01 21.73 -10.39
N PHE A 202 -9.42 21.74 -11.67
CA PHE A 202 -9.00 22.75 -12.64
C PHE A 202 -9.44 24.17 -12.23
N THR A 203 -10.70 24.32 -11.79
CA THR A 203 -11.23 25.61 -11.34
C THR A 203 -10.56 26.08 -10.05
N GLU A 204 -10.29 25.18 -9.11
CA GLU A 204 -9.56 25.48 -7.87
C GLU A 204 -8.11 25.91 -8.12
N ARG A 205 -7.39 25.19 -8.98
CA ARG A 205 -6.03 25.56 -9.39
C ARG A 205 -6.00 26.91 -10.11
N SER A 206 -6.94 27.12 -11.04
CA SER A 206 -7.07 28.41 -11.73
C SER A 206 -7.34 29.54 -10.75
N ALA A 207 -8.22 29.34 -9.77
CA ALA A 207 -8.49 30.33 -8.72
C ALA A 207 -7.25 30.63 -7.87
N THR A 208 -6.51 29.58 -7.49
CA THR A 208 -5.26 29.70 -6.74
C THR A 208 -4.23 30.51 -7.53
N PHE A 209 -4.06 30.24 -8.82
CA PHE A 209 -3.12 31.00 -9.66
C PHE A 209 -3.56 32.45 -9.87
N MET A 210 -4.86 32.71 -10.07
CA MET A 210 -5.36 34.09 -10.16
C MET A 210 -5.05 34.89 -8.90
N GLU A 211 -5.30 34.31 -7.72
CA GLU A 211 -5.07 35.00 -6.44
C GLU A 211 -3.58 35.13 -6.10
N ALA A 212 -2.81 34.04 -6.29
CA ALA A 212 -1.40 34.01 -5.90
C ALA A 212 -0.51 34.84 -6.83
N LEU A 213 -0.78 34.78 -8.13
CA LEU A 213 0.08 35.38 -9.17
C LEU A 213 -0.45 36.75 -9.65
N ASP A 214 -1.63 37.18 -9.16
CA ASP A 214 -2.32 38.40 -9.60
C ASP A 214 -2.46 38.47 -11.13
N VAL A 215 -2.85 37.34 -11.73
CA VAL A 215 -3.04 37.18 -13.18
C VAL A 215 -4.51 37.11 -13.52
N ASP A 216 -4.84 37.37 -14.78
CA ASP A 216 -6.21 37.21 -15.26
C ASP A 216 -6.62 35.72 -15.37
N GLU A 217 -7.93 35.51 -15.54
CA GLU A 217 -8.50 34.16 -15.63
C GLU A 217 -7.93 33.35 -16.80
N VAL A 218 -7.57 34.01 -17.91
CA VAL A 218 -7.05 33.33 -19.10
C VAL A 218 -5.66 32.78 -18.83
N ILE A 219 -4.78 33.58 -18.25
CA ILE A 219 -3.42 33.18 -17.87
C ILE A 219 -3.47 32.05 -16.84
N ALA A 220 -4.32 32.17 -15.81
CA ALA A 220 -4.47 31.13 -14.79
C ALA A 220 -5.00 29.80 -15.34
N GLN A 221 -5.98 29.85 -16.24
CA GLN A 221 -6.51 28.65 -16.91
C GLN A 221 -5.47 28.00 -17.81
N LEU A 222 -4.65 28.80 -18.52
CA LEU A 222 -3.56 28.28 -19.34
C LEU A 222 -2.52 27.54 -18.48
N LEU A 223 -2.09 28.13 -17.36
CA LEU A 223 -1.18 27.47 -16.42
C LEU A 223 -1.78 26.16 -15.87
N ALA A 224 -3.05 26.16 -15.45
CA ALA A 224 -3.72 24.95 -14.97
C ALA A 224 -3.86 23.89 -16.08
N SER A 225 -4.04 24.29 -17.34
CA SER A 225 -4.22 23.39 -18.48
C SER A 225 -2.93 22.69 -18.90
N GLU A 226 -1.79 23.36 -18.73
CA GLU A 226 -0.45 22.82 -19.01
C GLU A 226 0.03 21.87 -17.90
N GLY A 227 -0.72 21.77 -16.80
CA GLY A 227 -0.53 20.74 -15.79
C GLY A 227 0.12 21.23 -14.50
N PHE A 228 0.42 22.53 -14.38
CA PHE A 228 0.93 23.10 -13.13
C PHE A 228 -0.05 22.85 -11.98
N SER A 229 0.44 22.21 -10.92
CA SER A 229 -0.36 21.74 -9.80
C SER A 229 -0.31 22.68 -8.59
N SER A 230 0.77 23.47 -8.47
CA SER A 230 1.00 24.38 -7.34
C SER A 230 1.77 25.65 -7.75
N VAL A 231 1.69 26.68 -6.91
CA VAL A 231 2.44 27.95 -7.09
C VAL A 231 3.95 27.72 -6.98
N ASP A 232 4.36 26.73 -6.19
CA ASP A 232 5.75 26.33 -6.01
C ASP A 232 6.36 25.80 -7.31
N GLU A 233 5.65 24.89 -8.00
CA GLU A 233 6.08 24.40 -9.31
C GLU A 233 6.25 25.55 -10.32
N VAL A 234 5.29 26.48 -10.38
CA VAL A 234 5.37 27.64 -11.26
C VAL A 234 6.59 28.51 -10.92
N ALA A 235 6.92 28.67 -9.64
CA ALA A 235 8.05 29.50 -9.19
C ALA A 235 9.43 28.93 -9.57
N PHE A 236 9.57 27.61 -9.63
CA PHE A 236 10.87 26.93 -9.73
C PHE A 236 11.10 26.10 -11.00
N VAL A 237 10.08 25.94 -11.85
CA VAL A 237 10.22 25.31 -13.17
C VAL A 237 11.17 26.11 -14.08
N GLU A 238 11.71 25.48 -15.14
CA GLU A 238 12.48 26.22 -16.14
C GLU A 238 11.61 27.28 -16.84
N PRO A 239 12.10 28.52 -17.02
CA PRO A 239 11.32 29.59 -17.67
C PRO A 239 10.82 29.22 -19.07
N SER A 240 11.56 28.35 -19.78
CA SER A 240 11.18 27.85 -21.11
C SER A 240 9.90 27.01 -21.12
N GLU A 241 9.58 26.31 -20.03
CA GLU A 241 8.34 25.52 -19.96
C GLU A 241 7.12 26.45 -19.93
N ILE A 242 7.17 27.50 -19.12
CA ILE A 242 6.12 28.53 -19.07
C ILE A 242 6.09 29.35 -20.37
N ALA A 243 7.24 29.66 -20.96
CA ALA A 243 7.30 30.38 -22.23
C ALA A 243 6.80 29.55 -23.43
N SER A 244 6.74 28.21 -23.30
CA SER A 244 6.23 27.33 -24.35
C SER A 244 4.70 27.33 -24.47
N ILE A 245 4.01 27.85 -23.45
CA ILE A 245 2.56 27.96 -23.40
C ILE A 245 2.08 28.90 -24.51
N GLU A 246 1.06 28.48 -25.25
CA GLU A 246 0.53 29.28 -26.35
C GLU A 246 0.06 30.66 -25.86
N GLY A 247 0.70 31.71 -26.39
CA GLY A 247 0.41 33.10 -26.04
C GLY A 247 1.34 33.70 -24.99
N PHE A 248 2.27 32.93 -24.43
CA PHE A 248 3.29 33.43 -23.50
C PHE A 248 4.61 33.70 -24.24
N ASP A 249 5.41 34.61 -23.68
CA ASP A 249 6.78 34.86 -24.11
C ASP A 249 7.74 34.76 -22.91
N GLU A 250 9.05 34.81 -23.17
CA GLU A 250 10.07 34.71 -22.11
C GLU A 250 9.91 35.80 -21.04
N ASN A 251 9.41 36.98 -21.41
CA ASN A 251 9.21 38.09 -20.47
C ASN A 251 8.02 37.80 -19.54
N THR A 252 6.90 37.34 -20.11
CA THR A 252 5.69 36.97 -19.38
C THR A 252 5.97 35.82 -18.43
N ALA A 253 6.71 34.80 -18.90
CA ALA A 253 7.16 33.70 -18.07
C ALA A 253 7.99 34.19 -16.88
N ALA A 254 9.01 35.03 -17.12
CA ALA A 254 9.83 35.59 -16.05
C ALA A 254 9.03 36.45 -15.06
N GLU A 255 8.04 37.19 -15.53
CA GLU A 255 7.14 37.99 -14.68
C GLU A 255 6.27 37.10 -13.80
N ILE A 256 5.61 36.09 -14.37
CA ILE A 256 4.79 35.11 -13.63
C ILE A 256 5.62 34.42 -12.55
N GLN A 257 6.84 33.96 -12.88
CA GLN A 257 7.73 33.33 -11.91
C GLN A 257 8.20 34.28 -10.80
N THR A 258 8.39 35.55 -11.14
CA THR A 258 8.76 36.56 -10.14
C THR A 258 7.61 36.76 -9.16
N ARG A 259 6.37 36.91 -9.65
CA ARG A 259 5.18 37.02 -8.81
C ARG A 259 4.93 35.78 -7.96
N ALA A 260 5.15 34.59 -8.53
CA ALA A 260 5.07 33.33 -7.79
C ALA A 260 6.05 33.31 -6.60
N ARG A 261 7.32 33.66 -6.83
CA ARG A 261 8.34 33.74 -5.78
C ARG A 261 8.02 34.80 -4.73
N GLU A 262 7.60 35.98 -5.15
CA GLU A 262 7.18 37.05 -4.22
C GLU A 262 5.99 36.62 -3.35
N HIS A 263 5.03 35.89 -3.92
CA HIS A 263 3.91 35.34 -3.18
C HIS A 263 4.35 34.30 -2.14
N LEU A 264 5.23 33.37 -2.53
CA LEU A 264 5.79 32.36 -1.61
C LEU A 264 6.60 33.01 -0.49
N GLU A 265 7.44 34.00 -0.81
CA GLU A 265 8.20 34.78 0.18
C GLU A 265 7.29 35.50 1.17
N LYS A 266 6.16 36.04 0.69
CA LYS A 266 5.16 36.69 1.55
C LYS A 266 4.50 35.68 2.50
N ILE A 267 4.08 34.51 1.98
CA ILE A 267 3.50 33.44 2.81
C ILE A 267 4.52 32.99 3.87
N GLU A 268 5.77 32.78 3.46
CA GLU A 268 6.85 32.35 4.34
C GLU A 268 7.11 33.38 5.45
N ALA A 269 7.14 34.67 5.12
CA ALA A 269 7.27 35.74 6.10
C ALA A 269 6.08 35.80 7.08
N GLU A 270 4.85 35.58 6.61
CA GLU A 270 3.66 35.51 7.46
C GLU A 270 3.67 34.30 8.40
N LEU A 271 4.10 33.13 7.91
CA LEU A 271 4.25 31.93 8.72
C LEU A 271 5.39 32.09 9.74
N ASP A 272 6.52 32.66 9.36
CA ASP A 272 7.63 32.95 10.27
C ASP A 272 7.22 33.94 11.37
N ALA A 273 6.44 34.97 11.03
CA ALA A 273 5.88 35.90 12.01
C ALA A 273 4.92 35.18 12.99
N LYS A 274 4.07 34.27 12.50
CA LYS A 274 3.19 33.45 13.36
C LYS A 274 4.00 32.52 14.26
N ARG A 275 5.00 31.83 13.72
CA ARG A 275 5.93 30.96 14.46
C ARG A 275 6.58 31.70 15.63
N ARG A 276 7.13 32.90 15.37
CA ARG A 276 7.70 33.76 16.42
C ARG A 276 6.65 34.23 17.43
N ALA A 277 5.45 34.57 16.99
CA ALA A 277 4.36 34.99 17.88
C ALA A 277 3.90 33.86 18.83
N LEU A 278 3.98 32.59 18.38
CA LEU A 278 3.72 31.41 19.21
C LEU A 278 4.87 31.08 20.18
N GLY A 279 6.03 31.75 20.03
CA GLY A 279 7.21 31.56 20.87
C GLY A 279 8.01 30.32 20.51
N VAL A 280 7.92 29.84 19.26
CA VAL A 280 8.75 28.74 18.76
C VAL A 280 10.18 29.25 18.55
N ALA A 281 11.16 28.50 19.03
CA ALA A 281 12.57 28.83 18.98
C ALA A 281 13.14 28.79 17.55
N ASP A 282 14.13 29.64 17.28
CA ASP A 282 14.83 29.68 15.99
C ASP A 282 15.61 28.40 15.71
N GLU A 283 16.15 27.77 16.75
CA GLU A 283 16.91 26.51 16.66
C GLU A 283 16.05 25.35 16.11
N LEU A 284 14.75 25.39 16.34
CA LEU A 284 13.81 24.40 15.81
C LEU A 284 13.67 24.52 14.29
N ALA A 285 13.78 25.73 13.72
CA ALA A 285 13.70 25.91 12.27
C ALA A 285 14.92 25.37 11.52
N GLU A 286 16.05 25.17 12.19
CA GLU A 286 17.23 24.57 11.59
C GLU A 286 17.29 23.04 11.79
N VAL A 287 16.19 22.39 12.18
CA VAL A 287 16.06 20.93 12.10
C VAL A 287 15.72 20.55 10.66
N PRO A 288 16.54 19.70 9.99
CA PRO A 288 16.29 19.30 8.61
C PRO A 288 14.92 18.64 8.44
N GLY A 289 14.17 19.03 7.41
CA GLY A 289 12.85 18.46 7.09
C GLY A 289 11.66 19.17 7.76
N LEU A 290 11.88 20.13 8.66
CA LEU A 290 10.80 20.98 9.16
C LEU A 290 10.55 22.16 8.21
N THR A 291 9.29 22.33 7.82
CA THR A 291 8.82 23.53 7.12
C THR A 291 8.30 24.56 8.12
N THR A 292 8.28 25.84 7.73
CA THR A 292 7.74 26.91 8.59
C THR A 292 6.26 26.70 8.93
N ALA A 293 5.49 26.10 8.02
CA ALA A 293 4.11 25.69 8.28
C ALA A 293 4.01 24.59 9.37
N MET A 294 4.90 23.60 9.35
CA MET A 294 4.99 22.58 10.40
C MET A 294 5.36 23.21 11.75
N LEU A 295 6.30 24.16 11.77
CA LEU A 295 6.72 24.87 12.99
C LEU A 295 5.58 25.66 13.64
N VAL A 296 4.74 26.32 12.83
CA VAL A 296 3.53 27.00 13.35
C VAL A 296 2.59 25.98 13.98
N THR A 297 2.35 24.85 13.31
CA THR A 297 1.45 23.78 13.79
C THR A 297 1.95 23.16 15.09
N LEU A 298 3.26 22.86 15.16
CA LEU A 298 3.93 22.38 16.37
C LEU A 298 3.80 23.39 17.51
N GLY A 299 4.04 24.68 17.21
CA GLY A 299 3.90 25.78 18.17
C GLY A 299 2.50 25.90 18.77
N ASP A 300 1.46 25.76 17.95
CA ASP A 300 0.05 25.75 18.38
C ASP A 300 -0.27 24.55 19.29
N LYS A 301 0.39 23.40 19.04
CA LYS A 301 0.26 22.19 19.86
C LYS A 301 1.19 22.16 21.08
N GLY A 302 2.01 23.20 21.26
CA GLY A 302 2.85 23.41 22.43
C GLY A 302 4.30 22.94 22.31
N VAL A 303 4.72 22.44 21.16
CA VAL A 303 6.13 22.09 20.87
C VAL A 303 6.84 23.34 20.38
N LYS A 304 7.73 23.91 21.20
CA LYS A 304 8.33 25.23 20.94
C LYS A 304 9.85 25.20 20.84
N THR A 305 10.48 24.19 21.40
CA THR A 305 11.94 24.04 21.45
C THR A 305 12.39 22.76 20.78
N VAL A 306 13.70 22.64 20.51
CA VAL A 306 14.29 21.39 19.97
C VAL A 306 14.18 20.28 21.00
N GLU A 307 14.27 20.59 22.29
CA GLU A 307 14.03 19.61 23.36
C GLU A 307 12.59 19.08 23.34
N ASP A 308 11.59 19.96 23.18
CA ASP A 308 10.18 19.53 23.13
C ASP A 308 9.95 18.54 21.97
N LEU A 309 10.56 18.78 20.81
CA LEU A 309 10.46 17.88 19.65
C LEU A 309 11.25 16.58 19.85
N ALA A 310 12.42 16.65 20.50
CA ALA A 310 13.23 15.47 20.82
C ALA A 310 12.53 14.51 21.81
N ASP A 311 11.70 15.07 22.71
CA ASP A 311 10.86 14.34 23.66
C ASP A 311 9.64 13.66 23.02
N CYS A 312 9.23 14.10 21.82
CA CYS A 312 8.10 13.48 21.12
C CYS A 312 8.38 12.02 20.76
N ALA A 313 7.31 11.22 20.75
CA ALA A 313 7.26 9.94 20.08
C ALA A 313 6.78 10.12 18.63
N THR A 314 7.08 9.15 17.76
CA THR A 314 6.62 9.16 16.37
C THR A 314 5.11 9.33 16.27
N ASP A 315 4.37 8.63 17.14
CA ASP A 315 2.92 8.67 17.17
C ASP A 315 2.36 10.04 17.60
N ASP A 316 3.14 10.87 18.30
CA ASP A 316 2.73 12.25 18.63
C ASP A 316 2.72 13.14 17.39
N LEU A 317 3.56 12.84 16.39
CA LEU A 317 3.66 13.60 15.14
C LEU A 317 2.66 13.11 14.09
N VAL A 318 2.64 11.81 13.80
CA VAL A 318 1.84 11.22 12.70
C VAL A 318 0.60 10.45 13.17
N GLY A 319 0.32 10.45 14.47
CA GLY A 319 -0.83 9.75 15.01
C GLY A 319 -0.64 8.24 15.06
N TRP A 320 -1.69 7.55 15.52
CA TRP A 320 -1.69 6.09 15.60
C TRP A 320 -3.10 5.52 15.42
N ASN A 321 -3.16 4.27 14.98
CA ASN A 321 -4.42 3.58 14.71
C ASN A 321 -4.74 2.60 15.84
N GLU A 322 -5.86 2.82 16.52
CA GLU A 322 -6.38 1.90 17.54
C GLU A 322 -7.46 1.00 16.93
N ARG A 323 -7.27 -0.32 17.02
CA ARG A 323 -8.29 -1.28 16.57
C ARG A 323 -9.20 -1.65 17.73
N LYS A 324 -10.43 -1.12 17.73
CA LYS A 324 -11.47 -1.42 18.72
C LYS A 324 -12.61 -2.18 18.05
N ASP A 325 -12.79 -3.44 18.44
CA ASP A 325 -13.75 -4.37 17.82
C ASP A 325 -13.54 -4.59 16.32
N LYS A 326 -14.41 -4.00 15.48
CA LYS A 326 -14.40 -4.11 14.00
C LYS A 326 -13.97 -2.84 13.28
N ASP A 327 -13.80 -1.74 14.02
CA ASP A 327 -13.48 -0.43 13.47
C ASP A 327 -12.05 -0.05 13.85
N THR A 328 -11.31 0.54 12.91
CA THR A 328 -10.02 1.17 13.17
C THR A 328 -10.28 2.65 13.42
N ILE A 329 -9.93 3.15 14.61
CA ILE A 329 -10.04 4.56 14.97
C ILE A 329 -8.64 5.16 14.83
N HIS A 330 -8.48 6.11 13.92
CA HIS A 330 -7.27 6.89 13.81
C HIS A 330 -7.28 8.00 14.87
N HIS A 331 -6.20 8.10 15.63
CA HIS A 331 -5.94 9.20 16.56
C HIS A 331 -4.93 10.14 15.90
N GLU A 332 -5.36 11.37 15.61
CA GLU A 332 -4.56 12.36 14.88
C GLU A 332 -3.30 12.78 15.65
N GLY A 333 -2.17 12.80 14.95
CA GLY A 333 -0.92 13.41 15.41
C GLY A 333 -0.90 14.93 15.20
N MET A 334 0.13 15.60 15.73
CA MET A 334 0.30 17.05 15.58
C MET A 334 0.51 17.48 14.12
N LEU A 335 1.10 16.61 13.29
CA LEU A 335 1.48 16.87 11.90
C LEU A 335 0.71 16.00 10.89
N ASP A 336 -0.40 15.39 11.30
CA ASP A 336 -1.20 14.48 10.45
C ASP A 336 -1.63 15.12 9.12
N GLY A 337 -1.86 16.45 9.12
CA GLY A 337 -2.22 17.22 7.93
C GLY A 337 -1.10 17.43 6.89
N PHE A 338 0.14 17.02 7.16
CA PHE A 338 1.31 17.31 6.32
C PHE A 338 1.80 16.12 5.46
N SER A 339 1.01 15.04 5.32
CA SER A 339 1.38 13.82 4.56
C SER A 339 2.78 13.29 4.94
N LEU A 340 3.13 13.37 6.22
CA LEU A 340 4.43 12.94 6.73
C LEU A 340 4.42 11.42 6.97
N SER A 341 5.36 10.69 6.40
CA SER A 341 5.52 9.26 6.69
C SER A 341 6.06 9.03 8.09
N ARG A 342 5.82 7.83 8.63
CA ARG A 342 6.31 7.45 9.96
C ARG A 342 7.84 7.49 10.04
N GLN A 343 8.54 7.11 8.98
CA GLN A 343 10.00 7.21 8.88
C GLN A 343 10.47 8.67 8.92
N GLN A 344 9.84 9.55 8.14
CA GLN A 344 10.19 10.98 8.16
C GLN A 344 9.96 11.59 9.55
N ALA A 345 8.89 11.21 10.25
CA ALA A 345 8.66 11.64 11.62
C ALA A 345 9.74 11.14 12.59
N GLU A 346 10.19 9.89 12.43
CA GLU A 346 11.33 9.34 13.21
C GLU A 346 12.62 10.11 12.93
N ASP A 347 12.91 10.42 11.68
CA ASP A 347 14.11 11.15 11.26
C ASP A 347 14.11 12.58 11.85
N LEU A 348 12.96 13.27 11.89
CA LEU A 348 12.80 14.59 12.53
C LEU A 348 13.12 14.54 14.03
N ILE A 349 12.57 13.54 14.73
CA ILE A 349 12.79 13.35 16.17
C ILE A 349 14.26 13.01 16.42
N LEU A 350 14.85 12.13 15.61
CA LEU A 350 16.23 11.70 15.76
C LEU A 350 17.21 12.86 15.49
N ALA A 351 16.98 13.64 14.44
CA ALA A 351 17.75 14.86 14.15
C ALA A 351 17.67 15.86 15.31
N SER A 352 16.49 16.02 15.92
CA SER A 352 16.30 16.87 17.10
C SER A 352 17.08 16.34 18.31
N ARG A 353 17.06 15.03 18.57
CA ARG A 353 17.83 14.39 19.65
C ARG A 353 19.34 14.54 19.49
N VAL A 354 19.84 14.45 18.26
CA VAL A 354 21.26 14.70 17.97
C VAL A 354 21.60 16.18 18.23
N LYS A 355 20.74 17.10 17.80
CA LYS A 355 20.95 18.53 17.98
C LYS A 355 20.96 18.97 19.45
N VAL A 356 20.16 18.33 20.31
CA VAL A 356 20.17 18.55 21.77
C VAL A 356 21.31 17.76 22.46
N GLY A 357 21.97 16.84 21.75
CA GLY A 357 23.09 16.05 22.26
C GLY A 357 22.67 14.84 23.10
N TRP A 358 21.45 14.32 22.93
CA TRP A 358 21.01 13.09 23.59
C TRP A 358 21.60 11.84 22.93
N ILE A 359 21.95 11.94 21.65
CA ILE A 359 22.50 10.87 20.82
C ILE A 359 23.66 11.45 20.01
N GLU A 360 24.73 10.67 19.79
CA GLU A 360 25.83 11.08 18.92
C GLU A 360 25.48 10.92 17.43
N GLU A 361 25.97 11.83 16.60
CA GLU A 361 25.72 11.86 15.15
C GLU A 361 26.13 10.56 14.43
N SER A 362 27.11 9.82 14.97
CA SER A 362 27.50 8.50 14.45
C SER A 362 26.42 7.42 14.57
N ALA A 363 25.38 7.62 15.39
CA ALA A 363 24.26 6.69 15.55
C ALA A 363 23.17 6.87 14.47
N LEU A 364 23.27 7.90 13.62
CA LEU A 364 22.39 8.11 12.45
C LEU A 364 22.81 7.28 11.23
N ALA A 365 24.01 6.69 11.24
CA ALA A 365 24.47 5.88 10.13
C ALA A 365 23.60 4.61 10.03
N PRO A 366 23.08 4.26 8.83
CA PRO A 366 22.42 2.98 8.65
C PRO A 366 23.43 1.89 9.05
N GLU A 367 23.01 0.95 9.88
CA GLU A 367 23.83 -0.23 10.12
C GLU A 367 24.15 -0.85 8.75
N PRO A 368 25.43 -1.16 8.46
CA PRO A 368 25.73 -1.86 7.22
C PRO A 368 24.87 -3.11 7.20
N GLU A 369 24.07 -3.27 6.15
CA GLU A 369 23.34 -4.51 5.90
C GLU A 369 24.36 -5.65 6.07
N ASP A 370 24.16 -6.47 7.09
CA ASP A 370 24.92 -7.70 7.27
C ASP A 370 24.69 -8.50 5.99
N GLY A 371 25.64 -8.39 5.06
CA GLY A 371 25.67 -9.13 3.82
C GLY A 371 25.52 -10.59 4.19
N GLU A 372 24.36 -11.15 3.83
CA GLU A 372 24.09 -12.57 3.96
C GLU A 372 25.29 -13.31 3.39
N GLY A 373 25.94 -14.08 4.25
CA GLY A 373 27.14 -14.81 3.89
C GLY A 373 26.89 -15.67 2.66
N GLU A 374 27.44 -15.24 1.53
CA GLU A 374 27.69 -16.12 0.40
C GLU A 374 28.64 -17.21 0.89
N GLY A 375 28.06 -18.32 1.30
CA GLY A 375 28.73 -19.62 1.35
C GLY A 375 29.07 -20.08 -0.06
N GLY A 376 30.00 -19.35 -0.70
CA GLY A 376 30.63 -19.72 -1.95
C GLY A 376 31.61 -20.85 -1.69
N THR A 377 31.14 -22.08 -1.89
CA THR A 377 31.99 -23.27 -2.05
C THR A 377 33.06 -23.01 -3.08
N ALA A 378 34.32 -22.99 -2.65
CA ALA A 378 35.47 -23.08 -3.53
C ALA A 378 35.56 -24.50 -4.14
N PRO A 379 35.85 -24.60 -5.44
CA PRO A 379 36.78 -25.61 -5.89
C PRO A 379 37.93 -24.99 -6.69
N ASP A 380 39.13 -25.18 -6.14
CA ASP A 380 40.34 -25.62 -6.83
C ASP A 380 40.73 -24.90 -8.13
N ALA A 381 41.47 -23.79 -7.99
CA ALA A 381 42.28 -23.21 -9.06
C ALA A 381 43.72 -23.70 -8.92
N GLY A 382 44.06 -24.69 -9.75
CA GLY A 382 45.43 -25.18 -9.90
C GLY A 382 46.39 -24.08 -10.36
N THR A 383 47.52 -24.01 -9.67
CA THR A 383 48.69 -23.20 -10.00
C THR A 383 49.29 -23.59 -11.36
N PRO A 384 49.72 -22.62 -12.19
CA PRO A 384 50.83 -22.84 -13.08
C PRO A 384 52.05 -22.05 -12.59
N SER A 385 53.03 -22.77 -12.04
CA SER A 385 54.38 -22.26 -11.86
C SER A 385 55.05 -22.17 -13.23
N GLY A 386 55.47 -20.98 -13.62
CA GLY A 386 56.39 -20.79 -14.73
C GLY A 386 57.76 -21.36 -14.39
N ASP A 387 58.39 -22.01 -15.36
CA ASP A 387 59.83 -22.10 -15.43
C ASP A 387 60.26 -22.06 -16.90
N GLU A 388 61.24 -21.20 -17.17
CA GLU A 388 61.85 -20.98 -18.48
C GLU A 388 62.68 -22.20 -18.90
N THR A 389 62.62 -22.61 -20.17
CA THR A 389 63.84 -23.02 -20.88
C THR A 389 63.70 -22.98 -22.40
N THR A 390 64.51 -22.10 -22.96
CA THR A 390 65.12 -21.99 -24.29
C THR A 390 65.22 -23.24 -25.22
N LEU A 391 65.21 -22.92 -26.53
CA LEU A 391 65.93 -23.53 -27.68
C LEU A 391 65.24 -24.61 -28.55
N GLY A 392 64.90 -24.20 -29.79
CA GLY A 392 65.63 -24.69 -30.99
C GLY A 392 64.95 -25.71 -31.92
N ALA A 393 64.82 -25.30 -33.20
CA ALA A 393 64.71 -26.09 -34.46
C ALA A 393 63.52 -27.07 -34.58
N GLY A 394 62.72 -27.08 -35.64
CA GLY A 394 63.10 -27.09 -37.05
C GLY A 394 62.96 -28.51 -37.61
N ASN A 395 61.77 -28.87 -38.11
CA ASN A 395 61.52 -29.49 -39.43
C ASN A 395 60.01 -29.71 -39.62
#